data_AF-A0A7J5V8Q1-F1
#
_entry.id   AF-A0A7J5V8Q1-F1
#
_cell.length_a   1.000
_cell.length_b   1.000
_cell.length_c   1.000
_cell.angle_alpha   90.00
_cell.angle_beta   90.00
_cell.angle_gamma   90.00
#
_symmetry.space_group_name_H-M   'P 1'
#
loop_
_entity.id
_entity.type
_entity.pdbx_description
1 polymer ?
#
loop_
_entity_poly.entity_id
_entity_poly.type
_entity_poly.pdbx_seq_one_letter_code
_entity_poly.pdbx_strand_id
1 'polypeptide(L)'
;MSKTKDISLASPEYRQFIEELKGRVLAARISAARAVNRDLILLYWDIGRGIVEKQQTLGWGDSIVEMVSADLQKAFPGSFGFSPQNVWRMLQFFQTYTDNLFLSQTVRELEKKGRKTPSPKELSQFVRELVASVPWGHHANVLAKLTDPAARLYYLQATARFGWSRNVLLNQIKAGAYERAVTEKKTHNFPLALPQYLAEQADEALKSSYNLEFLGIWREVKERELEDRLIERLRDFILELGYGFCFVGRQHRIALGKKEYFIDLLFYHRFLKALVAFELKVGTFEPEHAGKMDFYLNLLNDKERAPDDNPSIGIILCAQKDDVEVEYALKTKQNPIGVAEYHLQSKLPAEMKGKLPTARQLADVVRATLPEKKAKRP
;
A
#
# COMPACT_ATOMS: atom_id res chain seq x y z
N MET A 1 44.85 -38.38 -4.41
CA MET A 1 43.54 -38.93 -4.83
C MET A 1 42.46 -38.09 -4.18
N SER A 2 41.78 -37.25 -4.98
CA SER A 2 40.66 -36.43 -4.50
C SER A 2 39.47 -37.34 -4.25
N LYS A 3 39.00 -37.42 -3.00
CA LYS A 3 37.78 -38.16 -2.66
C LYS A 3 36.59 -37.35 -3.17
N THR A 4 35.98 -37.79 -4.26
CA THR A 4 34.69 -37.31 -4.74
C THR A 4 33.66 -37.57 -3.64
N LYS A 5 33.23 -36.53 -2.92
CA LYS A 5 32.10 -36.64 -1.98
C LYS A 5 30.86 -36.95 -2.79
N ASP A 6 30.24 -38.09 -2.52
CA ASP A 6 29.00 -38.51 -3.15
C ASP A 6 27.87 -37.59 -2.67
N ILE A 7 27.47 -36.62 -3.50
CA ILE A 7 26.44 -35.64 -3.15
C ILE A 7 25.09 -36.33 -3.32
N SER A 8 24.52 -36.81 -2.21
CA SER A 8 23.15 -37.30 -2.20
C SER A 8 22.18 -36.16 -2.53
N LEU A 9 21.30 -36.38 -3.51
CA LEU A 9 20.20 -35.48 -3.88
C LEU A 9 19.22 -35.19 -2.72
N ALA A 10 19.31 -35.96 -1.62
CA ALA A 10 18.52 -35.76 -0.40
C ALA A 10 19.26 -34.96 0.69
N SER A 11 20.53 -34.60 0.47
CA SER A 11 21.31 -33.84 1.45
C SER A 11 20.68 -32.45 1.72
N PRO A 12 20.65 -31.98 2.98
CA PRO A 12 20.18 -30.64 3.31
C PRO A 12 20.87 -29.55 2.48
N GLU A 13 22.16 -29.73 2.20
CA GLU A 13 22.98 -28.80 1.43
C GLU A 13 22.52 -28.70 -0.03
N TYR A 14 22.23 -29.84 -0.68
CA TYR A 14 21.70 -29.84 -2.04
C TYR A 14 20.29 -29.24 -2.11
N ARG A 15 19.42 -29.53 -1.13
CA ARG A 15 18.08 -28.93 -1.06
C ARG A 15 18.15 -27.41 -0.89
N GLN A 16 19.02 -26.93 -0.02
CA GLN A 16 19.26 -25.49 0.16
C GLN A 16 19.76 -24.86 -1.15
N PHE A 17 20.74 -25.48 -1.80
CA PHE A 17 21.26 -25.01 -3.10
C PHE A 17 20.16 -24.93 -4.17
N ILE A 18 19.27 -25.92 -4.26
CA ILE A 18 18.14 -25.90 -5.20
C ILE A 18 17.13 -24.80 -4.86
N GLU A 19 16.82 -24.55 -3.60
CA GLU A 19 15.95 -23.43 -3.20
C GLU A 19 16.57 -22.06 -3.52
N GLU A 20 17.88 -21.91 -3.30
CA GLU A 20 18.62 -20.71 -3.73
C GLU A 20 18.55 -20.51 -5.25
N LEU A 21 18.74 -21.59 -6.04
CA LEU A 21 18.62 -21.53 -7.49
C LEU A 21 17.20 -21.18 -7.95
N LYS A 22 16.16 -21.76 -7.34
CA LYS A 22 14.75 -21.40 -7.61
C LYS A 22 14.50 -19.92 -7.32
N GLY A 23 15.02 -19.41 -6.20
CA GLY A 23 14.97 -17.99 -5.84
C GLY A 23 15.61 -17.10 -6.91
N ARG A 24 16.80 -17.47 -7.41
CA ARG A 24 17.48 -16.74 -8.50
C ARG A 24 16.68 -16.75 -9.80
N VAL A 25 16.09 -17.89 -10.18
CA VAL A 25 15.22 -18.00 -11.37
C VAL A 25 13.99 -17.10 -11.22
N LEU A 26 13.34 -17.11 -10.06
CA LEU A 26 12.17 -16.27 -9.81
C LEU A 26 12.54 -14.78 -9.87
N ALA A 27 13.64 -14.38 -9.24
CA ALA A 27 14.14 -13.01 -9.27
C ALA A 27 14.45 -12.54 -10.70
N ALA A 28 15.12 -13.38 -11.49
CA ALA A 28 15.41 -13.09 -12.89
C ALA A 28 14.13 -12.91 -13.73
N ARG A 29 13.12 -13.77 -13.54
CA ARG A 29 11.81 -13.65 -14.20
C ARG A 29 11.08 -12.35 -13.83
N ILE A 30 11.10 -11.98 -12.55
CA ILE A 30 10.49 -10.73 -12.06
C ILE A 30 11.21 -9.51 -12.66
N SER A 31 12.54 -9.53 -12.70
CA SER A 31 13.35 -8.47 -13.30
C SER A 31 13.03 -8.31 -14.80
N ALA A 32 13.01 -9.42 -15.55
CA ALA A 32 12.65 -9.43 -16.96
C ALA A 32 11.23 -8.89 -17.20
N ALA A 33 10.24 -9.35 -16.41
CA ALA A 33 8.86 -8.87 -16.51
C ALA A 33 8.74 -7.36 -16.22
N ARG A 34 9.52 -6.83 -15.26
CA ARG A 34 9.56 -5.39 -14.97
C ARG A 34 10.16 -4.59 -16.12
N ALA A 35 11.26 -5.06 -16.70
CA ALA A 35 11.89 -4.41 -17.85
C ALA A 35 10.93 -4.38 -19.07
N VAL A 36 10.31 -5.52 -19.40
CA VAL A 36 9.31 -5.61 -20.48
C VAL A 36 8.14 -4.67 -20.23
N ASN A 37 7.59 -4.64 -19.00
CA ASN A 37 6.50 -3.73 -18.67
C ASN A 37 6.91 -2.27 -18.84
N ARG A 38 8.10 -1.89 -18.36
CA ARG A 38 8.62 -0.53 -18.49
C ARG A 38 8.70 -0.11 -19.96
N ASP A 39 9.28 -0.96 -20.80
CA ASP A 39 9.46 -0.66 -22.22
C ASP A 39 8.12 -0.62 -22.97
N LEU A 40 7.15 -1.45 -22.57
CA LEU A 40 5.78 -1.38 -23.08
C LEU A 40 5.11 -0.04 -22.75
N ILE A 41 5.29 0.47 -21.52
CA ILE A 41 4.75 1.80 -21.15
C ILE A 41 5.41 2.92 -21.95
N LEU A 42 6.72 2.83 -22.18
CA LEU A 42 7.42 3.81 -23.01
C LEU A 42 7.00 3.74 -24.47
N LEU A 43 6.73 2.55 -25.00
CA LEU A 43 6.16 2.40 -26.34
C LEU A 43 4.80 3.07 -26.42
N TYR A 44 3.92 2.85 -25.44
CA TYR A 44 2.60 3.48 -25.39
C TYR A 44 2.69 5.01 -25.25
N TRP A 45 3.66 5.50 -24.48
CA TRP A 45 3.99 6.92 -24.42
C TRP A 45 4.39 7.47 -25.79
N ASP A 46 5.28 6.78 -26.50
CA ASP A 46 5.81 7.21 -27.79
C ASP A 46 4.75 7.15 -28.90
N ILE A 47 3.84 6.17 -28.88
CA ILE A 47 2.66 6.13 -29.76
C ILE A 47 1.75 7.33 -29.50
N GLY A 48 1.40 7.59 -28.24
CA GLY A 48 0.59 8.74 -27.85
C GLY A 48 1.22 10.07 -28.28
N ARG A 49 2.53 10.24 -28.05
CA ARG A 49 3.31 11.39 -28.50
C ARG A 49 3.22 11.56 -30.01
N GLY A 50 3.51 10.50 -30.76
CA GLY A 50 3.53 10.53 -32.22
C GLY A 50 2.19 10.94 -32.81
N ILE A 51 1.07 10.48 -32.24
CA ILE A 51 -0.27 10.90 -32.67
C ILE A 51 -0.46 12.40 -32.40
N VAL A 52 -0.20 12.89 -31.18
CA VAL A 52 -0.35 14.32 -30.84
C VAL A 52 0.50 15.22 -31.75
N GLU A 53 1.77 14.87 -31.94
CA GLU A 53 2.69 15.65 -32.77
C GLU A 53 2.19 15.76 -34.21
N LYS A 54 1.65 14.68 -34.78
CA LYS A 54 1.11 14.71 -36.15
C LYS A 54 -0.23 15.41 -36.25
N GLN A 55 -1.10 15.30 -35.24
CA GLN A 55 -2.31 16.12 -35.16
C GLN A 55 -1.98 17.62 -35.13
N GLN A 56 -0.97 18.02 -34.35
CA GLN A 56 -0.54 19.42 -34.26
C GLN A 56 0.15 19.93 -35.53
N THR A 57 1.02 19.13 -36.15
CA THR A 57 1.85 19.57 -37.29
C THR A 57 1.14 19.44 -38.64
N LEU A 58 0.28 18.44 -38.81
CA LEU A 58 -0.39 18.12 -40.08
C LEU A 58 -1.91 18.35 -40.05
N GLY A 59 -2.46 18.75 -38.90
CA GLY A 59 -3.90 19.01 -38.76
C GLY A 59 -4.77 17.76 -38.85
N TRP A 60 -4.23 16.58 -38.53
CA TRP A 60 -5.01 15.34 -38.54
C TRP A 60 -6.14 15.36 -37.51
N GLY A 61 -7.34 14.94 -37.93
CA GLY A 61 -8.49 14.77 -37.04
C GLY A 61 -8.43 13.47 -36.24
N ASP A 62 -9.46 13.24 -35.43
CA ASP A 62 -9.54 12.10 -34.50
C ASP A 62 -9.50 10.73 -35.18
N SER A 63 -9.96 10.64 -36.44
CA SER A 63 -9.97 9.41 -37.24
C SER A 63 -8.60 8.77 -37.44
N ILE A 64 -7.52 9.53 -37.20
CA ILE A 64 -6.16 9.00 -37.24
C ILE A 64 -5.96 7.86 -36.22
N VAL A 65 -6.64 7.90 -35.08
CA VAL A 65 -6.48 6.90 -34.03
C VAL A 65 -6.96 5.53 -34.51
N GLU A 66 -8.08 5.49 -35.21
CA GLU A 66 -8.67 4.30 -35.81
C GLU A 66 -7.81 3.76 -36.94
N MET A 67 -7.25 4.64 -37.78
CA MET A 67 -6.33 4.26 -38.86
C MET A 67 -5.05 3.65 -38.30
N VAL A 68 -4.41 4.32 -37.34
CA VAL A 68 -3.20 3.82 -36.65
C VAL A 68 -3.47 2.49 -35.96
N SER A 69 -4.62 2.35 -35.30
CA SER A 69 -5.02 1.08 -34.68
C SER A 69 -5.13 -0.05 -35.70
N ALA A 70 -5.81 0.19 -36.83
CA ALA A 70 -5.97 -0.80 -37.90
C ALA A 70 -4.63 -1.21 -38.51
N ASP A 71 -3.76 -0.23 -38.80
CA ASP A 71 -2.45 -0.46 -39.39
C ASP A 71 -1.52 -1.24 -38.44
N LEU A 72 -1.50 -0.88 -37.15
CA LEU A 72 -0.71 -1.59 -36.15
C LEU A 72 -1.20 -3.03 -35.94
N GLN A 73 -2.50 -3.26 -35.88
CA GLN A 73 -3.05 -4.63 -35.77
C GLN A 73 -2.72 -5.48 -36.98
N LYS A 74 -2.76 -4.89 -38.18
CA LYS A 74 -2.40 -5.58 -39.43
C LYS A 74 -0.90 -5.90 -39.49
N ALA A 75 -0.05 -4.99 -39.05
CA ALA A 75 1.40 -5.17 -39.03
C ALA A 75 1.86 -6.17 -37.96
N PHE A 76 1.14 -6.25 -36.82
CA PHE A 76 1.48 -7.10 -35.69
C PHE A 76 0.33 -8.05 -35.31
N PRO A 77 0.00 -9.04 -36.17
CA PRO A 77 -1.11 -9.95 -35.93
C PRO A 77 -0.87 -10.77 -34.66
N GLY A 78 -1.91 -10.91 -33.82
CA GLY A 78 -1.84 -11.64 -32.55
C GLY A 78 -1.22 -10.85 -31.38
N SER A 79 -0.75 -9.61 -31.62
CA SER A 79 -0.34 -8.71 -30.52
C SER A 79 -1.57 -8.11 -29.83
N PHE A 80 -1.58 -8.16 -28.49
CA PHE A 80 -2.60 -7.52 -27.67
C PHE A 80 -2.18 -6.08 -27.34
N GLY A 81 -3.11 -5.13 -27.40
CA GLY A 81 -2.85 -3.75 -26.96
C GLY A 81 -3.02 -2.66 -28.02
N PHE A 82 -3.26 -3.00 -29.29
CA PHE A 82 -3.48 -2.00 -30.35
C PHE A 82 -4.95 -1.87 -30.76
N SER A 83 -5.90 -2.17 -29.86
CA SER A 83 -7.33 -1.88 -30.12
C SER A 83 -7.57 -0.37 -30.21
N PRO A 84 -8.59 0.10 -30.95
CA PRO A 84 -8.86 1.54 -31.07
C PRO A 84 -9.02 2.19 -29.69
N GLN A 85 -9.73 1.53 -28.76
CA GLN A 85 -9.89 2.03 -27.40
C GLN A 85 -8.55 2.13 -26.65
N ASN A 86 -7.61 1.22 -26.90
CA ASN A 86 -6.31 1.29 -26.24
C ASN A 86 -5.40 2.34 -26.86
N VAL A 87 -5.45 2.56 -28.18
CA VAL A 87 -4.72 3.66 -28.84
C VAL A 87 -5.26 5.01 -28.39
N TRP A 88 -6.58 5.16 -28.26
CA TRP A 88 -7.20 6.33 -27.60
C TRP A 88 -6.67 6.56 -26.19
N ARG A 89 -6.51 5.49 -25.40
CA ARG A 89 -5.89 5.58 -24.07
C ARG A 89 -4.42 5.96 -24.14
N MET A 90 -3.64 5.50 -25.12
CA MET A 90 -2.24 5.91 -25.32
C MET A 90 -2.14 7.42 -25.62
N LEU A 91 -3.04 7.92 -26.46
CA LEU A 91 -3.18 9.35 -26.73
C LEU A 91 -3.52 10.14 -25.45
N GLN A 92 -4.57 9.72 -24.75
CA GLN A 92 -4.97 10.33 -23.47
C GLN A 92 -3.84 10.27 -22.43
N PHE A 93 -3.13 9.15 -22.38
CA PHE A 93 -2.01 8.90 -21.47
C PHE A 93 -0.89 9.93 -21.67
N PHE A 94 -0.46 10.14 -22.91
CA PHE A 94 0.54 11.16 -23.23
C PHE A 94 0.03 12.56 -22.86
N GLN A 95 -1.14 12.95 -23.39
CA GLN A 95 -1.72 14.28 -23.17
C GLN A 95 -1.90 14.61 -21.68
N THR A 96 -2.41 13.66 -20.90
CA THR A 96 -2.68 13.86 -19.47
C THR A 96 -1.41 14.14 -18.68
N TYR A 97 -0.32 13.43 -18.97
CA TYR A 97 0.91 13.54 -18.20
C TYR A 97 1.88 14.60 -18.74
N THR A 98 1.61 15.13 -19.94
CA THR A 98 2.27 16.34 -20.47
C THR A 98 1.44 17.61 -20.27
N ASP A 99 0.23 17.51 -19.72
CA ASP A 99 -0.63 18.66 -19.47
C ASP A 99 -0.02 19.61 -18.43
N ASN A 100 -0.19 20.92 -18.65
CA ASN A 100 0.42 21.95 -17.80
C ASN A 100 -0.04 21.86 -16.35
N LEU A 101 -1.28 21.42 -16.06
CA LEU A 101 -1.75 21.28 -14.68
C LEU A 101 -1.05 20.12 -13.98
N PHE A 102 -0.85 19.00 -14.66
CA PHE A 102 -0.11 17.85 -14.12
C PHE A 102 1.37 18.19 -13.90
N LEU A 103 1.99 18.87 -14.87
CA LEU A 103 3.39 19.30 -14.77
C LEU A 103 3.60 20.30 -13.62
N SER A 104 2.72 21.30 -13.49
CA SER A 104 2.79 22.29 -12.41
C SER A 104 2.67 21.64 -11.03
N GLN A 105 1.77 20.67 -10.88
CA GLN A 105 1.63 19.93 -9.64
C GLN A 105 2.84 19.04 -9.35
N THR A 106 3.47 18.48 -10.38
CA THR A 106 4.72 17.70 -10.23
C THR A 106 5.87 18.58 -9.73
N VAL A 107 6.01 19.79 -10.27
CA VAL A 107 7.01 20.77 -9.80
C VAL A 107 6.77 21.11 -8.33
N ARG A 108 5.53 21.43 -7.95
CA ARG A 108 5.17 21.77 -6.57
C ARG A 108 5.54 20.66 -5.58
N GLU A 109 5.29 19.40 -5.92
CA GLU A 109 5.66 18.26 -5.07
C GLU A 109 7.17 18.03 -4.99
N LEU A 110 7.92 18.30 -6.05
CA LEU A 110 9.39 18.22 -6.03
C LEU A 110 10.00 19.32 -5.15
N GLU A 111 9.46 20.54 -5.23
CA GLU A 111 9.89 21.68 -4.41
C GLU A 111 9.62 21.46 -2.93
N LYS A 112 8.46 20.89 -2.57
CA LYS A 112 8.16 20.47 -1.18
C LYS A 112 9.21 19.52 -0.60
N LYS A 113 9.82 18.69 -1.44
CA LYS A 113 10.90 17.75 -1.05
C LYS A 113 12.29 18.40 -1.07
N GLY A 114 12.36 19.73 -1.05
CA GLY A 114 13.61 20.49 -1.01
C GLY A 114 14.42 20.44 -2.31
N ARG A 115 13.83 19.99 -3.43
CA ARG A 115 14.52 19.98 -4.73
C ARG A 115 14.43 21.35 -5.37
N LYS A 116 15.50 21.76 -6.07
CA LYS A 116 15.48 22.93 -6.94
C LYS A 116 14.43 22.74 -8.04
N THR A 117 13.80 23.85 -8.46
CA THR A 117 12.86 23.86 -9.57
C THR A 117 13.51 23.22 -10.81
N PRO A 118 12.95 22.12 -11.33
CA PRO A 118 13.56 21.40 -12.45
C PRO A 118 13.38 22.19 -13.74
N SER A 119 14.37 22.11 -14.63
CA SER A 119 14.22 22.59 -16.01
C SER A 119 13.13 21.79 -16.76
N PRO A 120 12.57 22.32 -17.86
CA PRO A 120 11.55 21.60 -18.63
C PRO A 120 11.99 20.19 -19.09
N LYS A 121 13.28 20.03 -19.43
CA LYS A 121 13.84 18.73 -19.82
C LYS A 121 13.89 17.75 -18.65
N GLU A 122 14.34 18.21 -17.49
CA GLU A 122 14.42 17.39 -16.27
C GLU A 122 13.02 16.98 -15.79
N LEU A 123 12.04 17.89 -15.86
CA LEU A 123 10.66 17.60 -15.51
C LEU A 123 10.04 16.56 -16.44
N SER A 124 10.25 16.71 -17.76
CA SER A 124 9.79 15.73 -18.76
C SER A 124 10.41 14.36 -18.53
N GLN A 125 11.71 14.29 -18.23
CA GLN A 125 12.40 13.05 -17.91
C GLN A 125 11.85 12.42 -16.63
N PHE A 126 11.66 13.19 -15.57
CA PHE A 126 11.10 12.71 -14.30
C PHE A 126 9.70 12.10 -14.49
N VAL A 127 8.82 12.79 -15.22
CA VAL A 127 7.48 12.29 -15.52
C VAL A 127 7.56 11.00 -16.33
N ARG A 128 8.42 10.95 -17.35
CA ARG A 128 8.64 9.75 -18.18
C ARG A 128 9.11 8.56 -17.34
N GLU A 129 10.01 8.78 -16.39
CA GLU A 129 10.49 7.75 -15.45
C GLU A 129 9.39 7.29 -14.49
N LEU A 130 8.62 8.24 -13.94
CA LEU A 130 7.49 7.94 -13.05
C LEU A 130 6.45 7.08 -13.75
N VAL A 131 5.97 7.48 -14.93
CA VAL A 131 4.95 6.70 -15.64
C VAL A 131 5.48 5.34 -16.07
N ALA A 132 6.75 5.25 -16.51
CA ALA A 132 7.35 3.97 -16.90
C ALA A 132 7.50 2.98 -15.72
N SER A 133 7.47 3.47 -14.48
CA SER A 133 7.50 2.64 -13.27
C SER A 133 6.13 2.06 -12.87
N VAL A 134 5.05 2.47 -13.53
CA VAL A 134 3.67 2.06 -13.20
C VAL A 134 3.07 1.18 -14.32
N PRO A 135 2.50 0.00 -14.00
CA PRO A 135 1.95 -0.88 -15.04
C PRO A 135 0.73 -0.30 -15.78
N TRP A 136 0.50 -0.76 -17.02
CA TRP A 136 -0.50 -0.16 -17.92
C TRP A 136 -1.93 -0.20 -17.36
N GLY A 137 -2.32 -1.31 -16.73
CA GLY A 137 -3.64 -1.43 -16.15
C GLY A 137 -3.91 -0.45 -14.99
N HIS A 138 -2.86 0.02 -14.31
CA HIS A 138 -2.97 1.07 -13.31
C HIS A 138 -3.20 2.42 -13.96
N HIS A 139 -2.46 2.75 -15.02
CA HIS A 139 -2.72 3.95 -15.81
C HIS A 139 -4.14 3.98 -16.36
N ALA A 140 -4.62 2.87 -16.92
CA ALA A 140 -6.00 2.78 -17.40
C ALA A 140 -7.02 3.07 -16.29
N ASN A 141 -6.79 2.58 -15.06
CA ASN A 141 -7.66 2.87 -13.91
C ASN A 141 -7.56 4.34 -13.46
N VAL A 142 -6.35 4.90 -13.38
CA VAL A 142 -6.10 6.30 -12.98
C VAL A 142 -6.76 7.25 -13.99
N LEU A 143 -6.54 7.05 -15.28
CA LEU A 143 -7.10 7.89 -16.35
C LEU A 143 -8.63 7.80 -16.40
N ALA A 144 -9.20 6.62 -16.13
CA ALA A 144 -10.65 6.43 -16.17
C ALA A 144 -11.39 6.95 -14.92
N LYS A 145 -10.72 7.00 -13.76
CA LYS A 145 -11.40 7.29 -12.47
C LYS A 145 -11.07 8.64 -11.88
N LEU A 146 -9.94 9.24 -12.27
CA LEU A 146 -9.44 10.46 -11.66
C LEU A 146 -9.35 11.55 -12.72
N THR A 147 -9.82 12.74 -12.38
CA THR A 147 -9.71 13.96 -13.19
C THR A 147 -8.70 14.95 -12.61
N ASP A 148 -8.60 15.01 -11.27
CA ASP A 148 -7.65 15.88 -10.57
C ASP A 148 -6.18 15.47 -10.84
N PRO A 149 -5.35 16.37 -11.42
CA PRO A 149 -3.92 16.12 -11.62
C PRO A 149 -3.15 15.80 -10.34
N ALA A 150 -3.53 16.39 -9.20
CA ALA A 150 -2.85 16.16 -7.93
C ALA A 150 -3.15 14.77 -7.37
N ALA A 151 -4.42 14.35 -7.38
CA ALA A 151 -4.79 12.97 -7.09
C ALA A 151 -4.04 11.98 -8.00
N ARG A 152 -4.01 12.22 -9.33
CA ARG A 152 -3.28 11.37 -10.28
C ARG A 152 -1.81 11.22 -9.91
N LEU A 153 -1.13 12.32 -9.62
CA LEU A 153 0.27 12.31 -9.21
C LEU A 153 0.48 11.51 -7.93
N TYR A 154 -0.35 11.76 -6.90
CA TYR A 154 -0.31 11.03 -5.63
C TYR A 154 -0.41 9.51 -5.84
N TYR A 155 -1.44 9.06 -6.56
CA TYR A 155 -1.69 7.63 -6.78
C TYR A 155 -0.62 6.96 -7.64
N LEU A 156 -0.04 7.66 -8.61
CA LEU A 156 1.09 7.15 -9.40
C LEU A 156 2.35 7.00 -8.56
N GLN A 157 2.70 8.02 -7.78
CA GLN A 157 3.87 7.98 -6.89
C GLN A 157 3.70 6.87 -5.84
N ALA A 158 2.52 6.75 -5.23
CA ALA A 158 2.21 5.69 -4.30
C ALA A 158 2.30 4.31 -4.96
N THR A 159 1.75 4.14 -6.17
CA THR A 159 1.84 2.87 -6.90
C THR A 159 3.27 2.49 -7.25
N ALA A 160 4.07 3.44 -7.74
CA ALA A 160 5.48 3.24 -8.09
C ALA A 160 6.32 2.89 -6.86
N ARG A 161 6.11 3.61 -5.76
CA ARG A 161 6.84 3.43 -4.51
C ARG A 161 6.46 2.14 -3.78
N PHE A 162 5.16 1.87 -3.68
CA PHE A 162 4.63 0.79 -2.86
C PHE A 162 4.25 -0.46 -3.65
N GLY A 163 4.48 -0.47 -4.97
CA GLY A 163 4.18 -1.63 -5.82
C GLY A 163 2.73 -2.09 -5.72
N TRP A 164 1.78 -1.16 -5.54
CA TRP A 164 0.38 -1.49 -5.37
C TRP A 164 -0.12 -2.36 -6.51
N SER A 165 -0.91 -3.39 -6.19
CA SER A 165 -1.64 -4.13 -7.23
C SER A 165 -2.78 -3.26 -7.79
N ARG A 166 -3.34 -3.65 -8.95
CA ARG A 166 -4.48 -2.92 -9.54
C ARG A 166 -5.66 -2.81 -8.57
N ASN A 167 -5.92 -3.87 -7.80
CA ASN A 167 -7.01 -3.89 -6.82
C ASN A 167 -6.71 -2.97 -5.64
N VAL A 168 -5.46 -2.94 -5.18
CA VAL A 168 -5.05 -2.05 -4.09
C VAL A 168 -5.19 -0.60 -4.52
N LEU A 169 -4.68 -0.22 -5.70
CA LEU A 169 -4.88 1.12 -6.25
C LEU A 169 -6.37 1.49 -6.29
N LEU A 170 -7.23 0.61 -6.80
CA LEU A 170 -8.67 0.85 -6.87
C LEU A 170 -9.31 1.02 -5.49
N ASN A 171 -8.89 0.22 -4.51
CA ASN A 171 -9.37 0.34 -3.14
C ASN A 171 -8.91 1.65 -2.50
N GLN A 172 -7.66 2.06 -2.71
CA GLN A 172 -7.11 3.33 -2.22
C GLN A 172 -7.79 4.55 -2.86
N ILE A 173 -8.19 4.45 -4.13
CA ILE A 173 -9.02 5.46 -4.80
C ILE A 173 -10.42 5.52 -4.16
N LYS A 174 -11.08 4.38 -3.99
CA LYS A 174 -12.42 4.31 -3.37
C LYS A 174 -12.41 4.82 -1.92
N ALA A 175 -11.33 4.56 -1.20
CA ALA A 175 -11.10 4.97 0.17
C ALA A 175 -10.71 6.45 0.32
N GLY A 176 -10.68 7.25 -0.76
CA GLY A 176 -10.31 8.67 -0.72
C GLY A 176 -8.92 8.91 -0.11
N ALA A 177 -7.95 8.03 -0.38
CA ALA A 177 -6.63 8.09 0.25
C ALA A 177 -5.88 9.41 -0.05
N TYR A 178 -6.09 9.99 -1.25
CA TYR A 178 -5.50 11.28 -1.60
C TYR A 178 -6.09 12.42 -0.78
N GLU A 179 -7.41 12.51 -0.71
CA GLU A 179 -8.12 13.57 0.01
C GLU A 179 -7.69 13.57 1.48
N ARG A 180 -7.66 12.38 2.10
CA ARG A 180 -7.21 12.19 3.48
C ARG A 180 -5.77 12.59 3.69
N ALA A 181 -4.87 12.19 2.78
CA ALA A 181 -3.45 12.56 2.87
C ALA A 181 -3.21 14.07 2.76
N VAL A 182 -4.13 14.83 2.13
CA VAL A 182 -4.04 16.29 2.03
C VAL A 182 -4.67 16.98 3.24
N THR A 183 -5.76 16.45 3.80
CA THR A 183 -6.51 17.11 4.88
C THR A 183 -6.05 16.74 6.27
N GLU A 184 -5.56 15.52 6.49
CA GLU A 184 -5.27 15.00 7.81
C GLU A 184 -3.80 15.21 8.20
N LYS A 185 -3.58 15.76 9.40
CA LYS A 185 -2.24 15.94 9.95
C LYS A 185 -1.75 14.63 10.57
N LYS A 186 -0.54 14.21 10.20
CA LYS A 186 0.14 13.12 10.90
C LYS A 186 0.62 13.62 12.28
N THR A 187 0.43 12.80 13.29
CA THR A 187 0.81 13.11 14.68
C THR A 187 1.83 12.08 15.18
N HIS A 188 3.07 12.53 15.41
CA HIS A 188 4.19 11.69 15.86
C HIS A 188 5.30 12.53 16.49
N ASN A 189 6.22 11.90 17.22
CA ASN A 189 7.44 12.54 17.77
C ASN A 189 8.73 12.25 16.98
N PHE A 190 8.64 11.67 15.76
CA PHE A 190 9.81 11.22 14.99
C PHE A 190 10.97 12.22 14.85
N PRO A 191 10.76 13.54 14.61
CA PRO A 191 11.88 14.48 14.51
C PRO A 191 12.70 14.65 15.80
N LEU A 192 12.08 14.35 16.96
CA LEU A 192 12.73 14.39 18.27
C LEU A 192 13.35 13.03 18.64
N ALA A 193 12.77 11.93 18.13
CA ALA A 193 13.10 10.57 18.51
C ALA A 193 14.05 9.84 17.55
N LEU A 194 14.19 10.32 16.30
CA LEU A 194 14.98 9.67 15.26
C LEU A 194 15.96 10.66 14.59
N PRO A 195 17.11 10.18 14.10
CA PRO A 195 17.96 10.94 13.18
C PRO A 195 17.15 11.46 11.99
N GLN A 196 17.48 12.65 11.48
CA GLN A 196 16.70 13.33 10.44
C GLN A 196 16.30 12.43 9.26
N TYR A 197 17.26 11.69 8.69
CA TYR A 197 16.99 10.80 7.55
C TYR A 197 16.01 9.65 7.88
N LEU A 198 16.02 9.14 9.11
CA LEU A 198 15.06 8.11 9.58
C LEU A 198 13.72 8.73 9.93
N ALA A 199 13.71 9.92 10.53
CA ALA A 199 12.49 10.64 10.84
C ALA A 199 11.68 10.94 9.57
N GLU A 200 12.35 11.38 8.50
CA GLU A 200 11.73 11.59 7.19
C GLU A 200 11.15 10.28 6.62
N GLN A 201 11.89 9.17 6.69
CA GLN A 201 11.40 7.88 6.20
C GLN A 201 10.25 7.31 7.06
N ALA A 202 10.30 7.49 8.38
CA ALA A 202 9.28 7.04 9.31
C ALA A 202 7.99 7.86 9.15
N ASP A 203 8.10 9.18 8.96
CA ASP A 203 6.96 10.01 8.59
C ASP A 203 6.31 9.47 7.31
N GLU A 204 7.09 9.24 6.26
CA GLU A 204 6.55 8.74 4.99
C GLU A 204 5.89 7.37 5.09
N ALA A 205 6.34 6.51 6.02
CA ALA A 205 5.74 5.20 6.28
C ALA A 205 4.45 5.30 7.11
N LEU A 206 4.33 6.30 7.98
CA LEU A 206 3.14 6.54 8.78
C LEU A 206 2.04 7.19 7.93
N LYS A 207 0.84 6.59 7.94
CA LYS A 207 -0.38 7.25 7.46
C LYS A 207 -1.06 8.03 8.58
N SER A 208 -1.74 9.11 8.21
CA SER A 208 -2.62 9.85 9.13
C SER A 208 -3.83 9.01 9.54
N SER A 209 -4.38 8.26 8.59
CA SER A 209 -5.45 7.29 8.81
C SER A 209 -5.34 6.03 7.94
N TYR A 210 -5.82 4.91 8.47
CA TYR A 210 -5.90 3.62 7.78
C TYR A 210 -7.34 3.25 7.44
N ASN A 211 -7.59 2.79 6.22
CA ASN A 211 -8.91 2.30 5.83
C ASN A 211 -9.01 0.79 6.13
N LEU A 212 -9.86 0.43 7.11
CA LEU A 212 -10.07 -0.95 7.53
C LEU A 212 -11.45 -1.49 7.11
N GLU A 213 -12.08 -0.92 6.08
CA GLU A 213 -13.39 -1.37 5.57
C GLU A 213 -13.39 -2.84 5.11
N PHE A 214 -12.24 -3.35 4.66
CA PHE A 214 -12.08 -4.74 4.25
C PHE A 214 -12.34 -5.75 5.38
N LEU A 215 -12.39 -5.30 6.64
CA LEU A 215 -12.72 -6.14 7.80
C LEU A 215 -14.21 -6.46 7.92
N GLY A 216 -15.07 -5.77 7.17
CA GLY A 216 -16.52 -6.00 7.19
C GLY A 216 -17.13 -5.84 8.59
N ILE A 217 -16.64 -4.88 9.36
CA ILE A 217 -17.13 -4.58 10.71
C ILE A 217 -18.29 -3.58 10.58
N TRP A 218 -19.49 -4.01 10.96
CA TRP A 218 -20.73 -3.24 10.80
C TRP A 218 -21.35 -2.77 12.13
N ARG A 219 -20.67 -3.04 13.25
CA ARG A 219 -21.11 -2.78 14.63
C ARG A 219 -19.90 -2.47 15.50
N GLU A 220 -20.13 -1.90 16.67
CA GLU A 220 -19.08 -1.79 17.70
C GLU A 220 -18.55 -3.19 18.04
N VAL A 221 -17.23 -3.34 17.96
CA VAL A 221 -16.51 -4.59 18.21
C VAL A 221 -15.53 -4.38 19.35
N LYS A 222 -15.19 -5.43 20.08
CA LYS A 222 -14.11 -5.34 21.08
C LYS A 222 -12.75 -5.35 20.38
N GLU A 223 -11.70 -4.83 21.04
CA GLU A 223 -10.32 -4.81 20.52
C GLU A 223 -9.88 -6.18 20.01
N ARG A 224 -10.12 -7.23 20.80
CA ARG A 224 -9.83 -8.62 20.42
C ARG A 224 -10.51 -9.07 19.12
N GLU A 225 -11.74 -8.63 18.86
CA GLU A 225 -12.44 -8.98 17.61
C GLU A 225 -11.90 -8.18 16.42
N LEU A 226 -11.50 -6.93 16.63
CA LEU A 226 -10.80 -6.12 15.61
C LEU A 226 -9.47 -6.78 15.22
N GLU A 227 -8.68 -7.21 16.19
CA GLU A 227 -7.46 -7.98 15.99
C GLU A 227 -7.69 -9.26 15.19
N ASP A 228 -8.67 -10.07 15.59
CA ASP A 228 -8.95 -11.35 14.94
C ASP A 228 -9.30 -11.17 13.46
N ARG A 229 -10.14 -10.18 13.14
CA ARG A 229 -10.50 -9.85 11.75
C ARG A 229 -9.31 -9.30 10.96
N LEU A 230 -8.46 -8.47 11.58
CA LEU A 230 -7.23 -7.97 10.94
C LEU A 230 -6.31 -9.11 10.53
N ILE A 231 -6.21 -10.15 11.36
CA ILE A 231 -5.38 -11.32 11.07
C ILE A 231 -5.99 -12.21 9.98
N GLU A 232 -7.30 -12.44 10.02
CA GLU A 232 -8.02 -13.14 8.93
C GLU A 232 -7.83 -12.46 7.57
N ARG A 233 -7.62 -11.14 7.60
CA ARG A 233 -7.39 -10.28 6.43
C ARG A 233 -5.98 -9.69 6.40
N LEU A 234 -5.00 -10.37 7.01
CA LEU A 234 -3.64 -9.84 7.19
C LEU A 234 -3.00 -9.40 5.87
N ARG A 235 -3.26 -10.11 4.78
CA ARG A 235 -2.82 -9.71 3.43
C ARG A 235 -3.33 -8.33 3.06
N ASP A 236 -4.62 -8.09 3.25
CA ASP A 236 -5.27 -6.84 2.87
C ASP A 236 -4.85 -5.70 3.83
N PHE A 237 -4.60 -6.02 5.11
CA PHE A 237 -4.02 -5.09 6.08
C PHE A 237 -2.57 -4.71 5.74
N ILE A 238 -1.69 -5.66 5.38
CA ILE A 238 -0.32 -5.34 4.94
C ILE A 238 -0.34 -4.43 3.71
N LEU A 239 -1.28 -4.66 2.78
CA LEU A 239 -1.45 -3.81 1.61
C LEU A 239 -1.93 -2.40 1.99
N GLU A 240 -2.73 -2.29 3.06
CA GLU A 240 -3.15 -1.02 3.63
C GLU A 240 -1.98 -0.31 4.34
N LEU A 241 -1.16 -1.00 5.13
CA LEU A 241 0.03 -0.42 5.75
C LEU A 241 1.03 0.12 4.70
N GLY A 242 1.16 -0.60 3.58
CA GLY A 242 2.02 -0.23 2.47
C GLY A 242 3.23 -1.15 2.32
N TYR A 243 4.07 -0.84 1.33
CA TYR A 243 5.21 -1.69 1.00
C TYR A 243 6.37 -1.50 1.96
N GLY A 244 6.89 -2.62 2.43
CA GLY A 244 8.06 -2.65 3.30
C GLY A 244 7.81 -3.38 4.61
N PHE A 245 6.54 -3.49 5.01
CA PHE A 245 6.14 -4.26 6.18
C PHE A 245 6.20 -5.77 5.94
N CYS A 246 6.81 -6.47 6.89
CA CYS A 246 6.89 -7.92 6.99
C CYS A 246 6.27 -8.33 8.32
N PHE A 247 5.26 -9.19 8.31
CA PHE A 247 4.61 -9.63 9.53
C PHE A 247 5.54 -10.52 10.37
N VAL A 248 5.68 -10.20 11.66
CA VAL A 248 6.49 -10.97 12.61
C VAL A 248 5.59 -11.84 13.48
N GLY A 249 4.55 -11.25 14.07
CA GLY A 249 3.64 -11.98 14.95
C GLY A 249 2.45 -11.17 15.44
N ARG A 250 1.47 -11.87 16.03
CA ARG A 250 0.33 -11.28 16.75
C ARG A 250 0.42 -11.65 18.22
N GLN A 251 -0.15 -10.82 19.10
CA GLN A 251 -0.09 -11.03 20.54
C GLN A 251 1.33 -11.43 20.95
N HIS A 252 2.29 -10.68 20.41
CA HIS A 252 3.70 -11.02 20.44
C HIS A 252 4.18 -10.89 21.88
N ARG A 253 4.57 -12.03 22.46
CA ARG A 253 4.87 -12.16 23.88
C ARG A 253 6.30 -11.72 24.16
N ILE A 254 6.45 -10.71 25.00
CA ILE A 254 7.74 -10.28 25.55
C ILE A 254 7.73 -10.42 27.06
N ALA A 255 8.80 -11.02 27.60
CA ALA A 255 8.95 -11.23 29.03
C ALA A 255 9.91 -10.20 29.65
N LEU A 256 9.52 -9.64 30.79
CA LEU A 256 10.40 -8.87 31.67
C LEU A 256 10.41 -9.51 33.06
N GLY A 257 11.47 -10.25 33.36
CA GLY A 257 11.57 -11.04 34.59
C GLY A 257 10.51 -12.13 34.64
N LYS A 258 9.57 -12.03 35.58
CA LYS A 258 8.47 -13.00 35.77
C LYS A 258 7.15 -12.57 35.12
N LYS A 259 7.07 -11.35 34.56
CA LYS A 259 5.86 -10.82 33.94
C LYS A 259 5.94 -10.95 32.43
N GLU A 260 4.80 -11.26 31.83
CA GLU A 260 4.62 -11.33 30.39
C GLU A 260 3.78 -10.16 29.90
N TYR A 261 4.14 -9.66 28.74
CA TYR A 261 3.49 -8.55 28.05
C TYR A 261 3.24 -8.96 26.61
N PHE A 262 2.18 -8.41 26.02
CA PHE A 262 1.71 -8.81 24.69
C PHE A 262 1.52 -7.58 23.83
N ILE A 263 2.23 -7.53 22.71
CA ILE A 263 2.07 -6.51 21.67
C ILE A 263 1.04 -7.04 20.67
N ASP A 264 -0.01 -6.27 20.36
CA ASP A 264 -1.13 -6.76 19.54
C ASP A 264 -0.64 -7.28 18.18
N LEU A 265 0.15 -6.47 17.46
CA LEU A 265 0.80 -6.88 16.22
C LEU A 265 2.24 -6.38 16.15
N LEU A 266 3.15 -7.24 15.72
CA LEU A 266 4.54 -6.89 15.48
C LEU A 266 4.89 -7.12 14.00
N PHE A 267 5.49 -6.11 13.41
CA PHE A 267 6.02 -6.13 12.05
C PHE A 267 7.50 -5.78 12.06
N TYR A 268 8.17 -6.10 10.96
CA TYR A 268 9.47 -5.56 10.61
C TYR A 268 9.34 -4.71 9.36
N HIS A 269 9.94 -3.52 9.33
CA HIS A 269 9.94 -2.67 8.16
C HIS A 269 11.29 -2.70 7.46
N ARG A 270 11.35 -3.29 6.27
CA ARG A 270 12.60 -3.64 5.55
C ARG A 270 13.50 -2.48 5.16
N PHE A 271 12.95 -1.30 4.91
CA PHE A 271 13.73 -0.13 4.46
C PHE A 271 14.26 0.67 5.64
N LEU A 272 13.37 0.93 6.59
CA LEU A 272 13.70 1.46 7.92
C LEU A 272 14.63 0.55 8.73
N LYS A 273 14.67 -0.76 8.42
CA LYS A 273 15.35 -1.79 9.22
C LYS A 273 14.99 -1.70 10.70
N ALA A 274 13.70 -1.69 11.02
CA ALA A 274 13.21 -1.53 12.37
C ALA A 274 12.01 -2.44 12.64
N LEU A 275 11.89 -2.91 13.88
CA LEU A 275 10.66 -3.50 14.38
C LEU A 275 9.59 -2.41 14.50
N VAL A 276 8.36 -2.72 14.11
CA VAL A 276 7.21 -1.82 14.19
C VAL A 276 6.09 -2.48 15.00
N ALA A 277 5.88 -1.99 16.21
CA ALA A 277 4.82 -2.45 17.10
C ALA A 277 3.54 -1.67 16.81
N PHE A 278 2.44 -2.39 16.60
CA PHE A 278 1.11 -1.80 16.47
C PHE A 278 0.27 -2.14 17.70
N GLU A 279 -0.39 -1.13 18.27
CA GLU A 279 -1.40 -1.26 19.31
C GLU A 279 -2.75 -0.79 18.76
N LEU A 280 -3.79 -1.60 18.92
CA LEU A 280 -5.12 -1.37 18.36
C LEU A 280 -6.09 -0.92 19.46
N LYS A 281 -6.80 0.19 19.21
CA LYS A 281 -7.76 0.78 20.14
C LYS A 281 -9.09 1.07 19.48
N VAL A 282 -10.15 0.47 20.01
CA VAL A 282 -11.53 0.67 19.50
C VAL A 282 -12.07 2.06 19.84
N GLY A 283 -11.58 2.66 20.92
CA GLY A 283 -11.97 3.98 21.37
C GLY A 283 -11.07 5.10 20.88
N THR A 284 -11.28 6.27 21.47
CA THR A 284 -10.42 7.43 21.33
C THR A 284 -9.04 7.15 21.90
N PHE A 285 -8.02 7.82 21.37
CA PHE A 285 -6.70 7.85 21.97
C PHE A 285 -6.77 8.34 23.43
N GLU A 286 -5.98 7.71 24.31
CA GLU A 286 -5.76 8.15 25.68
C GLU A 286 -4.25 8.20 25.96
N PRO A 287 -3.73 9.13 26.79
CA PRO A 287 -2.30 9.24 27.09
C PRO A 287 -1.66 7.96 27.64
N GLU A 288 -2.43 7.09 28.29
CA GLU A 288 -1.98 5.79 28.79
C GLU A 288 -1.49 4.88 27.66
N HIS A 289 -2.08 4.98 26.47
CA HIS A 289 -1.67 4.21 25.29
C HIS A 289 -0.23 4.55 24.88
N ALA A 290 0.15 5.82 24.92
CA ALA A 290 1.52 6.26 24.66
C ALA A 290 2.50 5.74 25.73
N GLY A 291 2.07 5.69 26.99
CA GLY A 291 2.85 5.09 28.08
C GLY A 291 3.12 3.60 27.87
N LYS A 292 2.07 2.84 27.52
CA LYS A 292 2.16 1.40 27.21
C LYS A 292 3.06 1.14 26.01
N MET A 293 2.88 1.89 24.92
CA MET A 293 3.70 1.75 23.72
C MET A 293 5.18 2.06 23.99
N ASP A 294 5.47 3.16 24.68
CA ASP A 294 6.85 3.53 25.05
C ASP A 294 7.56 2.43 25.86
N PHE A 295 6.82 1.79 26.78
CA PHE A 295 7.33 0.62 27.50
C PHE A 295 7.63 -0.57 26.57
N TYR A 296 6.76 -0.87 25.61
CA TYR A 296 6.98 -1.93 24.63
C TYR A 296 8.19 -1.69 23.73
N LEU A 297 8.39 -0.45 23.29
CA LEU A 297 9.54 -0.10 22.46
C LEU A 297 10.86 -0.25 23.21
N ASN A 298 10.93 0.13 24.49
CA ASN A 298 12.10 -0.13 25.33
C ASN A 298 12.42 -1.64 25.41
N LEU A 299 11.40 -2.46 25.65
CA LEU A 299 11.58 -3.91 25.72
C LEU A 299 12.04 -4.51 24.38
N LEU A 300 11.44 -4.10 23.27
CA LEU A 300 11.84 -4.54 21.94
C LEU A 300 13.30 -4.17 21.65
N ASN A 301 13.67 -2.91 21.92
CA ASN A 301 15.02 -2.40 21.69
C ASN A 301 16.09 -3.14 22.51
N ASP A 302 15.77 -3.54 23.74
CA ASP A 302 16.69 -4.22 24.65
C ASP A 302 16.77 -5.74 24.44
N LYS A 303 15.66 -6.38 24.01
CA LYS A 303 15.53 -7.85 24.03
C LYS A 303 15.47 -8.51 22.66
N GLU A 304 14.94 -7.82 21.65
CA GLU A 304 14.63 -8.44 20.35
C GLU A 304 15.25 -7.73 19.15
N ARG A 305 15.50 -6.43 19.25
CA ARG A 305 16.13 -5.64 18.17
C ARG A 305 17.50 -6.21 17.84
N ALA A 306 17.73 -6.49 16.55
CA ALA A 306 19.04 -6.93 16.09
C ALA A 306 20.09 -5.81 16.22
N PRO A 307 21.39 -6.13 16.37
CA PRO A 307 22.43 -5.12 16.53
C PRO A 307 22.54 -4.11 15.38
N ASP A 308 22.12 -4.50 14.18
CA ASP A 308 22.15 -3.69 12.95
C ASP A 308 20.79 -3.08 12.58
N ASP A 309 19.78 -3.27 13.42
CA ASP A 309 18.46 -2.65 13.27
C ASP A 309 18.41 -1.27 13.92
N ASN A 310 17.65 -0.38 13.31
CA ASN A 310 17.31 0.93 13.86
C ASN A 310 16.35 0.81 15.05
N PRO A 311 16.19 1.87 15.87
CA PRO A 311 15.23 1.88 16.97
C PRO A 311 13.83 1.46 16.53
N SER A 312 13.20 0.61 17.34
CA SER A 312 11.84 0.13 17.10
C SER A 312 10.84 1.28 17.12
N ILE A 313 9.81 1.21 16.28
CA ILE A 313 8.79 2.24 16.09
C ILE A 313 7.44 1.74 16.60
N GLY A 314 6.72 2.59 17.33
CA GLY A 314 5.37 2.32 17.80
C GLY A 314 4.33 3.03 16.95
N ILE A 315 3.27 2.33 16.57
CA ILE A 315 2.11 2.91 15.90
C ILE A 315 0.85 2.55 16.69
N ILE A 316 0.17 3.56 17.21
CA ILE A 316 -1.12 3.39 17.89
C ILE A 316 -2.23 3.68 16.88
N LEU A 317 -3.09 2.69 16.64
CA LEU A 317 -4.25 2.83 15.78
C LEU A 317 -5.51 2.96 16.63
N CYS A 318 -6.15 4.12 16.59
CA CYS A 318 -7.37 4.40 17.37
C CYS A 318 -8.54 4.77 16.45
N ALA A 319 -9.77 4.63 16.93
CA ALA A 319 -10.94 5.02 16.15
C ALA A 319 -11.05 6.55 15.98
N GLN A 320 -10.56 7.29 16.98
CA GLN A 320 -10.54 8.75 17.03
C GLN A 320 -9.30 9.23 17.80
N LYS A 321 -8.79 10.42 17.49
CA LYS A 321 -7.72 11.09 18.26
C LYS A 321 -7.96 12.60 18.32
N ASP A 322 -7.48 13.22 19.40
CA ASP A 322 -7.29 14.67 19.47
C ASP A 322 -5.79 14.98 19.27
N ASP A 323 -5.47 15.81 18.28
CA ASP A 323 -4.08 16.09 17.91
C ASP A 323 -3.31 16.77 19.04
N VAL A 324 -3.97 17.65 19.82
CA VAL A 324 -3.33 18.38 20.92
C VAL A 324 -3.01 17.42 22.06
N GLU A 325 -3.96 16.56 22.43
CA GLU A 325 -3.76 15.53 23.43
C GLU A 325 -2.62 14.57 23.06
N VAL A 326 -2.60 14.11 21.79
CA VAL A 326 -1.51 13.27 21.28
C VAL A 326 -0.17 14.00 21.36
N GLU A 327 -0.08 15.25 20.90
CA GLU A 327 1.15 16.04 20.96
C GLU A 327 1.66 16.20 22.41
N TYR A 328 0.76 16.46 23.37
CA TYR A 328 1.13 16.54 24.78
C TYR A 328 1.60 15.20 25.36
N ALA A 329 0.92 14.10 25.03
CA ALA A 329 1.27 12.76 25.51
C ALA A 329 2.64 12.28 24.99
N LEU A 330 3.00 12.66 23.77
CA LEU A 330 4.25 12.25 23.12
C LEU A 330 5.45 13.16 23.44
N LYS A 331 5.23 14.38 23.95
CA LYS A 331 6.26 15.42 24.13
C LYS A 331 7.48 14.98 24.94
N THR A 332 7.30 14.10 25.92
CA THR A 332 8.37 13.64 26.82
C THR A 332 8.92 12.26 26.44
N LYS A 333 8.37 11.63 25.39
CA LYS A 333 8.72 10.27 24.97
C LYS A 333 9.96 10.28 24.09
N GLN A 334 10.93 9.45 24.46
CA GLN A 334 12.17 9.31 23.69
C GLN A 334 12.03 8.30 22.54
N ASN A 335 11.23 7.25 22.72
CA ASN A 335 11.02 6.28 21.65
C ASN A 335 10.10 6.85 20.55
N PRO A 336 10.30 6.44 19.28
CA PRO A 336 9.50 6.93 18.16
C PRO A 336 8.10 6.32 18.17
N ILE A 337 7.09 7.15 18.38
CA ILE A 337 5.68 6.77 18.45
C ILE A 337 4.88 7.65 17.49
N GLY A 338 4.08 7.01 16.63
CA GLY A 338 3.06 7.62 15.81
C GLY A 338 1.67 7.21 16.26
N VAL A 339 0.70 8.12 16.14
CA VAL A 339 -0.71 7.84 16.39
C VAL A 339 -1.48 8.12 15.10
N ALA A 340 -2.30 7.16 14.68
CA ALA A 340 -3.10 7.25 13.47
C ALA A 340 -4.52 6.79 13.74
N GLU A 341 -5.47 7.42 13.05
CA GLU A 341 -6.86 6.98 13.11
C GLU A 341 -7.09 5.79 12.18
N TYR A 342 -8.16 5.02 12.42
CA TYR A 342 -8.67 4.11 11.42
C TYR A 342 -10.18 4.29 11.24
N HIS A 343 -10.65 4.00 10.02
CA HIS A 343 -12.07 4.06 9.72
C HIS A 343 -12.62 2.67 9.41
N LEU A 344 -13.74 2.36 10.07
CA LEU A 344 -14.60 1.21 9.79
C LEU A 344 -15.87 1.72 9.11
N GLN A 345 -16.43 0.94 8.19
CA GLN A 345 -17.63 1.33 7.48
C GLN A 345 -18.80 1.50 8.46
N SER A 346 -19.30 2.73 8.62
CA SER A 346 -20.40 3.04 9.54
C SER A 346 -21.79 2.94 8.87
N LYS A 347 -21.87 2.72 7.55
CA LYS A 347 -23.16 2.57 6.84
C LYS A 347 -23.11 1.52 5.73
N LEU A 348 -24.14 0.67 5.72
CA LEU A 348 -24.48 -0.20 4.60
C LEU A 348 -24.63 0.66 3.33
N PRO A 349 -24.03 0.30 2.18
CA PRO A 349 -24.23 1.02 0.92
C PRO A 349 -25.73 1.23 0.67
N ALA A 350 -26.14 2.41 0.22
CA ALA A 350 -27.57 2.74 0.02
C ALA A 350 -28.29 1.70 -0.86
N GLU A 351 -27.56 1.08 -1.79
CA GLU A 351 -28.00 0.02 -2.69
C GLU A 351 -28.36 -1.31 -1.99
N MET A 352 -27.84 -1.54 -0.79
CA MET A 352 -28.09 -2.72 0.05
C MET A 352 -29.11 -2.46 1.17
N LYS A 353 -29.52 -1.21 1.39
CA LYS A 353 -30.52 -0.85 2.39
C LYS A 353 -31.88 -1.45 2.00
N GLY A 354 -32.31 -2.48 2.72
CA GLY A 354 -33.54 -3.23 2.45
C GLY A 354 -33.39 -4.46 1.55
N LYS A 355 -32.17 -4.81 1.09
CA LYS A 355 -31.90 -6.04 0.32
C LYS A 355 -31.29 -7.18 1.13
N LEU A 356 -30.90 -6.92 2.38
CA LEU A 356 -30.45 -7.96 3.29
C LEU A 356 -31.65 -8.56 4.06
N PRO A 357 -31.72 -9.88 4.20
CA PRO A 357 -32.75 -10.51 5.03
C PRO A 357 -32.66 -9.98 6.46
N THR A 358 -33.81 -9.64 7.03
CA THR A 358 -33.92 -9.18 8.42
C THR A 358 -33.35 -10.24 9.38
N ALA A 359 -32.95 -9.82 10.60
CA ALA A 359 -32.46 -10.75 11.62
C ALA A 359 -33.43 -11.93 11.88
N ARG A 360 -34.74 -11.69 11.71
CA ARG A 360 -35.79 -12.70 11.81
C ARG A 360 -35.74 -13.69 10.63
N GLN A 361 -35.61 -13.21 9.40
CA GLN A 361 -35.47 -14.05 8.20
C GLN A 361 -34.18 -14.88 8.22
N LEU A 362 -33.07 -14.33 8.73
CA LEU A 362 -31.84 -15.10 8.93
C LEU A 362 -32.01 -16.18 10.02
N ALA A 363 -32.70 -15.88 11.11
CA ALA A 363 -32.98 -16.84 12.18
C ALA A 363 -33.89 -17.99 11.71
N ASP A 364 -34.89 -17.70 10.88
CA ASP A 364 -35.80 -18.70 10.32
C ASP A 364 -35.08 -19.63 9.32
N VAL A 365 -34.18 -19.10 8.49
CA VAL A 365 -33.35 -19.90 7.57
C VAL A 365 -32.40 -20.82 8.34
N VAL A 366 -31.78 -20.32 9.42
CA VAL A 366 -30.87 -21.10 10.28
C VAL A 366 -31.65 -22.17 11.06
N ARG A 367 -32.87 -21.88 11.53
CA ARG A 367 -33.75 -22.88 12.16
C ARG A 367 -34.19 -23.97 11.19
N ALA A 368 -34.45 -23.63 9.94
CA ALA A 368 -34.87 -24.58 8.92
C ALA A 368 -33.73 -25.50 8.43
N THR A 369 -32.47 -25.10 8.62
CA THR A 369 -31.29 -25.84 8.14
C THR A 369 -30.53 -26.61 9.22
N LEU A 370 -30.82 -26.38 10.50
CA LEU A 370 -30.22 -27.14 11.60
C LEU A 370 -31.12 -28.32 12.00
N PRO A 371 -30.67 -29.58 11.88
CA PRO A 371 -31.45 -30.73 12.37
C PRO A 371 -31.59 -30.67 13.89
N GLU A 372 -32.81 -30.93 14.40
CA GLU A 372 -33.09 -30.96 15.83
C GLU A 372 -32.17 -31.96 16.54
N LYS A 373 -31.37 -31.45 17.49
CA LYS A 373 -30.63 -32.31 18.43
C LYS A 373 -31.64 -33.10 19.25
N LYS A 374 -31.81 -34.39 18.95
CA LYS A 374 -32.48 -35.35 19.83
C LYS A 374 -31.81 -35.30 21.20
N ALA A 375 -32.55 -34.79 22.19
CA ALA A 375 -32.13 -34.81 23.58
C ALA A 375 -31.99 -36.27 24.05
N LYS A 376 -30.75 -36.72 24.31
CA LYS A 376 -30.53 -37.83 25.24
C LYS A 376 -30.75 -37.29 26.64
N ARG A 377 -31.84 -37.74 27.28
CA ARG A 377 -32.03 -37.64 28.74
C ARG A 377 -31.16 -38.70 29.43
N PRO A 378 -30.76 -38.45 30.70
CA PRO A 378 -29.62 -39.08 31.36
C PRO A 378 -29.66 -40.60 31.43
#